data_AF-A0A7J7MJ64-F1
#
_entry.id   AF-A0A7J7MJ64-F1
#
_cell.length_a   1.000
_cell.length_b   1.000
_cell.length_c   1.000
_cell.angle_alpha   90.00
_cell.angle_beta   90.00
_cell.angle_gamma   90.00
#
_symmetry.space_group_name_H-M   'P 1'
#
loop_
_entity.id
_entity.type
_entity.pdbx_description
1 polymer ?
#
loop_
_entity_poly.entity_id
_entity_poly.type
_entity_poly.pdbx_seq_one_letter_code
_entity_poly.pdbx_strand_id
1 'polypeptide(L)'
;MAIEATLPPLIAAQLNYLLTHFPLPVKVDQVWSGCRNPQFSDRFSLLIPFCLDYIKWDVIYNAQYPLTAPDIIFAEEDEMFHPFVIEGEAEAEISKSSLCDWNCKDPTRLFSLINELRYLYMSYQKKRIGELEDERLTFELSTIQPREVLKHSEKFESVNQSGYGARWVLKAKLKKFAFEVG
;
A
#
# COMPACT_ATOMS: atom_id res chain seq x y z
N MET A 1 -4.25 12.17 -34.73
CA MET A 1 -4.21 10.94 -33.92
C MET A 1 -3.66 11.33 -32.56
N ALA A 2 -4.44 11.21 -31.49
CA ALA A 2 -3.90 11.37 -30.15
C ALA A 2 -2.96 10.19 -29.90
N ILE A 3 -1.70 10.47 -29.55
CA ILE A 3 -0.79 9.43 -29.12
C ILE A 3 -1.28 9.02 -27.73
N GLU A 4 -1.81 7.81 -27.58
CA GLU A 4 -2.11 7.27 -26.25
C GLU A 4 -0.79 7.14 -25.49
N ALA A 5 -0.64 7.91 -24.42
CA ALA A 5 0.56 7.91 -23.61
C ALA A 5 0.76 6.53 -22.98
N THR A 6 1.93 5.94 -23.15
CA THR A 6 2.24 4.60 -22.63
C THR A 6 3.27 4.68 -21.50
N LEU A 7 3.22 3.74 -20.55
CA LEU A 7 4.25 3.63 -19.52
C LEU A 7 5.58 3.22 -20.19
N PRO A 8 6.71 3.88 -19.89
CA PRO A 8 8.03 3.43 -20.30
C PRO A 8 8.27 1.96 -19.94
N PRO A 9 8.99 1.17 -20.77
CA PRO A 9 9.12 -0.28 -20.57
C PRO A 9 9.63 -0.71 -19.19
N LEU A 10 10.56 0.05 -18.59
CA LEU A 10 11.09 -0.25 -17.26
C LEU A 10 10.03 -0.08 -16.17
N ILE A 11 9.24 1.01 -16.23
CA ILE A 11 8.14 1.29 -15.29
C ILE A 11 7.04 0.25 -15.48
N ALA A 12 6.68 -0.04 -16.73
CA ALA A 12 5.68 -1.05 -17.05
C ALA A 12 6.07 -2.45 -16.54
N ALA A 13 7.35 -2.83 -16.66
CA ALA A 13 7.84 -4.11 -16.14
C ALA A 13 7.71 -4.22 -14.61
N GLN A 14 8.07 -3.16 -13.88
CA GLN A 14 7.94 -3.11 -12.42
C GLN A 14 6.47 -3.14 -11.96
N LEU A 15 5.60 -2.37 -12.63
CA LEU A 15 4.17 -2.36 -12.34
C LEU A 15 3.52 -3.71 -12.63
N ASN A 16 3.80 -4.32 -13.79
CA ASN A 16 3.25 -5.63 -14.14
C ASN A 16 3.71 -6.71 -13.16
N TYR A 17 4.98 -6.66 -12.72
CA TYR A 17 5.48 -7.59 -11.72
C TYR A 17 4.72 -7.44 -10.40
N LEU A 18 4.55 -6.20 -9.91
CA LEU A 18 3.73 -5.92 -8.73
C LEU A 18 2.33 -6.53 -8.88
N LEU A 19 1.59 -6.19 -9.94
CA LEU A 19 0.21 -6.65 -10.13
C LEU A 19 0.07 -8.17 -10.26
N THR A 20 1.09 -8.84 -10.79
CA THR A 20 1.08 -10.30 -11.00
C THR A 20 1.47 -11.08 -9.75
N HIS A 21 2.40 -10.55 -8.96
CA HIS A 21 3.05 -11.29 -7.88
C HIS A 21 2.64 -10.83 -6.48
N PHE A 22 2.00 -9.67 -6.33
CA PHE A 22 1.52 -9.23 -5.02
C PHE A 22 0.52 -10.22 -4.43
N PRO A 23 0.66 -10.64 -3.15
CA PRO A 23 -0.23 -11.65 -2.56
C PRO A 23 -1.70 -11.21 -2.50
N LEU A 24 -1.94 -9.89 -2.53
CA LEU A 24 -3.25 -9.26 -2.51
C LEU A 24 -3.56 -8.62 -3.87
N PRO A 25 -4.83 -8.54 -4.27
CA PRO A 25 -5.22 -8.00 -5.58
C PRO A 25 -5.09 -6.47 -5.63
N VAL A 26 -3.86 -5.98 -5.81
CA VAL A 26 -3.56 -4.56 -6.07
C VAL A 26 -4.14 -4.17 -7.43
N LYS A 27 -4.68 -2.96 -7.53
CA LYS A 27 -5.26 -2.41 -8.76
C LYS A 27 -4.64 -1.07 -9.11
N VAL A 28 -4.67 -0.75 -10.39
CA VAL A 28 -4.36 0.60 -10.89
C VAL A 28 -5.67 1.35 -11.06
N ASP A 29 -5.82 2.49 -10.40
CA ASP A 29 -7.01 3.35 -10.48
C ASP A 29 -6.91 4.29 -11.69
N GLN A 30 -5.77 4.95 -11.83
CA GLN A 30 -5.49 5.91 -12.91
C GLN A 30 -4.01 5.90 -13.28
N VAL A 31 -3.72 6.30 -14.53
CA VAL A 31 -2.38 6.49 -15.08
C VAL A 31 -2.34 7.85 -15.77
N TRP A 32 -1.31 8.65 -15.50
CA TRP A 32 -1.17 9.97 -16.10
C TRP A 32 0.30 10.32 -16.37
N SER A 33 0.49 11.36 -17.18
CA SER A 33 1.81 11.89 -17.50
C SER A 33 2.15 13.05 -16.58
N GLY A 34 3.32 12.99 -15.95
CA GLY A 34 3.96 14.13 -15.31
C GLY A 34 4.97 14.86 -16.18
N CYS A 35 5.24 14.35 -17.38
CA CYS A 35 6.26 14.90 -18.26
C CYS A 35 5.62 15.74 -19.37
N ARG A 36 6.39 16.70 -19.91
CA ARG A 36 5.94 17.51 -21.07
C ARG A 36 5.88 16.68 -22.36
N ASN A 37 6.39 15.46 -22.35
CA ASN A 37 6.35 14.56 -23.49
C ASN A 37 5.02 13.76 -23.46
N PRO A 38 4.05 14.05 -24.34
CA PRO A 38 2.75 13.38 -24.31
C PRO A 38 2.81 11.90 -24.68
N GLN A 39 3.97 11.37 -25.08
CA GLN A 39 4.14 9.96 -25.44
C GLN A 39 4.29 9.04 -24.22
N PHE A 40 4.69 9.59 -23.07
CA PHE A 40 4.99 8.80 -21.88
C PHE A 40 4.10 9.17 -20.71
N SER A 41 3.58 8.15 -20.04
CA SER A 41 2.99 8.24 -18.71
C SER A 41 4.01 7.72 -17.69
N ASP A 42 4.16 8.36 -16.55
CA ASP A 42 5.11 7.98 -15.50
C ASP A 42 4.50 7.99 -14.10
N ARG A 43 3.20 8.23 -13.99
CA ARG A 43 2.50 8.33 -12.71
C ARG A 43 1.27 7.44 -12.74
N PHE A 44 1.00 6.80 -11.61
CA PHE A 44 -0.19 5.98 -11.46
C PHE A 44 -0.61 5.86 -10.01
N SER A 45 -1.91 5.67 -9.80
CA SER A 45 -2.50 5.48 -8.47
C SER A 45 -2.73 4.00 -8.26
N LEU A 46 -2.21 3.48 -7.15
CA LEU A 46 -2.45 2.13 -6.70
C LEU A 46 -3.58 2.10 -5.68
N LEU A 47 -4.52 1.17 -5.86
CA LEU A 47 -5.46 0.75 -4.84
C LEU A 47 -4.91 -0.54 -4.23
N ILE A 48 -4.37 -0.43 -3.03
CA ILE A 48 -3.73 -1.54 -2.32
C ILE A 48 -4.72 -2.07 -1.28
N PRO A 49 -5.10 -3.36 -1.32
CA PRO A 49 -6.00 -3.92 -0.32
C PRO A 49 -5.45 -3.78 1.10
N PHE A 50 -6.24 -3.17 1.97
CA PHE A 50 -5.94 -3.01 3.39
C PHE A 50 -7.20 -3.22 4.23
N CYS A 51 -7.19 -4.26 5.07
CA CYS A 51 -8.36 -4.70 5.84
C CYS A 51 -9.60 -4.94 4.96
N LEU A 52 -10.62 -4.08 5.06
CA LEU A 52 -11.89 -4.19 4.35
C LEU A 52 -12.05 -3.14 3.25
N ASP A 53 -11.03 -2.34 2.99
CA ASP A 53 -11.01 -1.28 2.00
C ASP A 53 -9.68 -1.28 1.21
N TYR A 54 -9.43 -0.20 0.49
CA TYR A 54 -8.19 0.06 -0.22
C TYR A 54 -7.54 1.34 0.31
N ILE A 55 -6.23 1.29 0.50
CA ILE A 55 -5.43 2.52 0.59
C ILE A 55 -5.08 2.96 -0.84
N LYS A 56 -5.18 4.26 -1.08
CA LYS A 56 -4.84 4.86 -2.38
C LYS A 56 -3.50 5.57 -2.27
N TRP A 57 -2.49 5.07 -2.96
CA TRP A 57 -1.17 5.68 -3.01
C TRP A 57 -0.78 6.01 -4.43
N ASP A 58 -0.26 7.22 -4.64
CA ASP A 58 0.22 7.65 -5.94
C ASP A 58 1.71 7.37 -6.06
N VAL A 59 2.08 6.63 -7.10
CA VAL A 59 3.46 6.31 -7.43
C VAL A 59 3.92 7.24 -8.53
N ILE A 60 4.99 7.97 -8.26
CA ILE A 60 5.48 9.06 -9.10
C ILE A 60 6.87 8.71 -9.62
N TYR A 61 6.93 8.15 -10.83
CA TYR A 61 8.20 8.06 -11.55
C TYR A 61 8.48 9.35 -12.32
N ASN A 62 9.71 9.43 -12.83
CA ASN A 62 10.12 10.43 -13.79
C ASN A 62 10.57 9.74 -15.09
N ALA A 63 9.76 9.81 -16.15
CA ALA A 63 10.10 9.19 -17.44
C ALA A 63 11.42 9.71 -18.05
N GLN A 64 11.82 10.94 -17.72
CA GLN A 64 13.06 11.53 -18.23
C GLN A 64 14.30 11.04 -17.47
N TYR A 65 14.10 10.54 -16.24
CA TYR A 65 15.16 10.04 -15.36
C TYR A 65 14.78 8.66 -14.81
N PRO A 66 14.64 7.62 -15.65
CA PRO A 66 14.11 6.32 -15.25
C PRO A 66 15.01 5.56 -14.27
N LEU A 67 16.23 6.04 -14.01
CA LEU A 67 17.16 5.46 -13.04
C LEU A 67 16.83 5.86 -11.59
N THR A 68 16.05 6.93 -11.38
CA THR A 68 15.69 7.40 -10.05
C THR A 68 14.60 6.51 -9.45
N ALA A 69 14.59 6.39 -8.12
CA ALA A 69 13.48 5.79 -7.41
C ALA A 69 12.20 6.63 -7.60
N PRO A 70 11.01 6.01 -7.54
CA PRO A 70 9.76 6.75 -7.54
C PRO A 70 9.54 7.43 -6.18
N ASP A 71 8.81 8.55 -6.20
CA ASP A 71 8.21 9.12 -5.00
C ASP A 71 6.85 8.48 -4.75
N ILE A 72 6.44 8.39 -3.48
CA ILE A 72 5.12 7.91 -3.08
C ILE A 72 4.37 9.05 -2.38
N ILE A 73 3.17 9.34 -2.84
CA ILE A 73 2.25 10.29 -2.18
C ILE A 73 1.15 9.47 -1.52
N PHE A 74 1.02 9.60 -0.19
CA PHE A 74 -0.05 8.98 0.59
C PHE A 74 -1.33 9.82 0.49
N ALA A 75 -2.47 9.20 0.77
CA ALA A 75 -3.75 9.89 0.78
C ALA A 75 -3.82 10.91 1.93
N GLU A 76 -4.75 11.88 1.83
CA GLU A 76 -4.92 12.97 2.79
C GLU A 76 -5.19 12.44 4.22
N GLU A 77 -5.95 11.35 4.33
CA GLU A 77 -6.20 10.65 5.60
C GLU A 77 -4.95 10.06 6.28
N ASP A 78 -3.86 9.93 5.52
CA ASP A 78 -2.60 9.31 5.93
C ASP A 78 -1.44 10.31 6.00
N GLU A 79 -1.68 11.63 6.00
CA GLU A 79 -0.62 12.66 6.04
C GLU A 79 0.36 12.51 7.21
N MET A 80 -0.10 11.94 8.34
CA MET A 80 0.75 11.71 9.52
C MET A 80 1.60 10.44 9.40
N PHE A 81 1.43 9.62 8.37
CA PHE A 81 2.23 8.44 8.12
C PHE A 81 3.58 8.81 7.49
N HIS A 82 4.62 8.82 8.32
CA HIS A 82 5.98 9.15 7.90
C HIS A 82 6.90 7.91 8.01
N PRO A 83 6.91 7.00 7.01
CA PRO A 83 7.59 5.70 7.11
C PRO A 83 9.11 5.79 7.29
N PHE A 84 9.73 6.92 6.94
CA PHE A 84 11.18 7.11 6.98
C PHE A 84 11.63 8.22 7.95
N VAL A 85 10.72 8.83 8.71
CA VAL A 85 11.08 9.83 9.73
C VAL A 85 11.23 9.11 11.06
N ILE A 86 12.48 8.98 11.52
CA ILE A 86 12.82 8.37 12.81
C ILE A 86 12.64 9.43 13.91
N GLU A 87 11.71 9.20 14.84
CA GLU A 87 11.84 9.74 16.20
C GLU A 87 12.55 8.69 17.07
N GLY A 88 13.73 9.04 17.58
CA GLY A 88 14.33 8.35 18.73
C GLY A 88 15.36 7.27 18.42
N GLU A 89 15.03 6.14 17.80
CA GLU A 89 15.91 4.96 17.85
C GLU A 89 15.70 3.99 16.67
N ALA A 90 16.28 4.23 15.48
CA ALA A 90 16.52 3.19 14.45
C ALA A 90 17.26 3.71 13.19
N GLU A 91 18.45 4.30 13.33
CA GLU A 91 19.32 4.60 12.17
C GLU A 91 19.69 3.32 11.36
N ALA A 92 19.47 2.15 11.98
CA ALA A 92 19.64 0.82 11.39
C ALA A 92 18.45 0.33 10.51
N GLU A 93 17.26 0.96 10.56
CA GLU A 93 16.11 0.55 9.74
C GLU A 93 16.05 1.31 8.40
N ILE A 94 16.38 2.60 8.37
CA ILE A 94 16.50 3.36 7.10
C ILE A 94 17.56 2.73 6.18
N SER A 95 18.66 2.22 6.74
CA SER A 95 19.73 1.56 6.00
C SER A 95 19.34 0.24 5.34
N LYS A 96 18.10 -0.24 5.54
CA LYS A 96 17.52 -1.41 4.86
C LYS A 96 16.33 -1.08 3.97
N SER A 97 16.02 0.20 3.75
CA SER A 97 14.91 0.58 2.89
C SER A 97 15.16 0.10 1.46
N SER A 98 14.11 -0.41 0.81
CA SER A 98 14.12 -0.76 -0.61
C SER A 98 14.46 0.40 -1.56
N LEU A 99 14.47 1.63 -1.04
CA LEU A 99 14.91 2.83 -1.76
C LEU A 99 16.43 3.02 -1.78
N CYS A 100 17.19 2.48 -0.81
CA CYS A 100 18.63 2.72 -0.69
C CYS A 100 19.47 2.07 -1.79
N ASP A 101 19.03 0.93 -2.34
CA ASP A 101 19.71 0.18 -3.39
C ASP A 101 18.85 0.08 -4.68
N TRP A 102 18.07 1.14 -4.96
CA TRP A 102 17.09 1.14 -6.03
C TRP A 102 17.69 0.76 -7.39
N ASN A 103 17.14 -0.29 -8.01
CA ASN A 103 17.54 -0.77 -9.32
C ASN A 103 16.36 -0.78 -10.28
N CYS A 104 16.23 0.26 -11.11
CA CYS A 104 15.16 0.38 -12.11
C CYS A 104 15.06 -0.78 -13.13
N LYS A 105 16.14 -1.55 -13.31
CA LYS A 105 16.15 -2.71 -14.24
C LYS A 105 15.60 -3.98 -13.60
N ASP A 106 15.53 -4.01 -12.27
CA ASP A 106 14.97 -5.11 -11.53
C ASP A 106 13.45 -4.93 -11.39
N PRO A 107 12.64 -5.81 -12.01
CA PRO A 107 11.18 -5.69 -12.00
C PRO A 107 10.59 -5.86 -10.60
N THR A 108 11.33 -6.43 -9.64
CA THR A 108 10.85 -6.70 -8.28
C THR A 108 10.87 -5.47 -7.36
N ARG A 109 11.54 -4.38 -7.75
CA ARG A 109 11.81 -3.27 -6.84
C ARG A 109 10.56 -2.51 -6.38
N LEU A 110 9.63 -2.26 -7.29
CA LEU A 110 8.35 -1.66 -6.92
C LEU A 110 7.53 -2.59 -6.00
N PHE A 111 7.56 -3.90 -6.26
CA PHE A 111 6.93 -4.88 -5.37
C PHE A 111 7.50 -4.79 -3.95
N SER A 112 8.83 -4.79 -3.80
CA SER A 112 9.49 -4.73 -2.50
C SER A 112 9.16 -3.44 -1.76
N LEU A 113 9.17 -2.31 -2.46
CA LEU A 113 8.81 -1.00 -1.90
C LEU A 113 7.37 -0.95 -1.40
N ILE A 114 6.40 -1.36 -2.22
CA ILE A 114 4.99 -1.34 -1.81
C ILE A 114 4.74 -2.32 -0.66
N ASN A 115 5.40 -3.48 -0.65
CA ASN A 115 5.28 -4.44 0.44
C ASN A 115 5.87 -3.91 1.76
N GLU A 116 7.05 -3.29 1.71
CA GLU A 116 7.69 -2.63 2.86
C GLU A 116 6.81 -1.52 3.42
N LEU A 117 6.36 -0.59 2.57
CA LEU A 117 5.49 0.51 2.98
C LEU A 117 4.18 0.01 3.58
N ARG A 118 3.56 -1.02 3.00
CA ARG A 118 2.34 -1.63 3.55
C ARG A 118 2.58 -2.24 4.93
N TYR A 119 3.73 -2.86 5.15
CA TYR A 119 4.11 -3.39 6.46
C TYR A 119 4.27 -2.28 7.49
N LEU A 120 4.97 -1.19 7.15
CA LEU A 120 5.11 -0.02 8.01
C LEU A 120 3.77 0.63 8.31
N TYR A 121 2.89 0.74 7.31
CA TYR A 121 1.55 1.28 7.45
C TYR A 121 0.70 0.45 8.42
N MET A 122 0.81 -0.88 8.37
CA MET A 122 0.15 -1.75 9.36
C MET A 122 0.63 -1.49 10.79
N SER A 123 1.93 -1.28 10.99
CA SER A 123 2.50 -0.96 12.30
C SER A 123 2.06 0.42 12.80
N TYR A 124 2.00 1.41 11.91
CA TYR A 124 1.47 2.73 12.18
C TYR A 124 0.00 2.67 12.63
N GLN A 125 -0.85 1.94 11.91
CA GLN A 125 -2.27 1.78 12.26
C GLN A 125 -2.45 1.03 13.59
N LYS A 126 -1.58 0.03 13.89
CA LYS A 126 -1.55 -0.65 15.19
C LYS A 126 -1.29 0.30 16.35
N LYS A 127 -0.30 1.19 16.22
CA LYS A 127 0.06 2.17 17.25
C LYS A 127 -1.11 3.12 17.53
N ARG A 128 -1.71 3.69 16.47
CA ARG A 128 -2.87 4.59 16.60
C ARG A 128 -4.05 3.94 17.31
N ILE A 129 -4.30 2.65 17.07
CA ILE A 129 -5.39 1.93 17.74
C ILE A 129 -5.06 1.67 19.21
N GLY A 130 -3.81 1.35 19.54
CA GLY A 130 -3.37 1.15 20.92
C GLY A 130 -3.52 2.41 21.79
N GLU A 131 -3.33 3.59 21.20
CA GLU A 131 -3.52 4.89 21.87
C GLU A 131 -4.99 5.20 22.18
N LEU A 132 -5.95 4.50 21.57
CA LEU A 132 -7.39 4.73 21.77
C LEU A 132 -7.99 3.96 22.96
N GLU A 133 -7.22 3.11 23.65
CA GLU A 133 -7.66 2.24 24.76
C GLU A 133 -8.98 1.46 24.51
N ASP A 134 -9.35 1.23 23.23
CA ASP A 134 -10.55 0.47 22.86
C ASP A 134 -10.18 -1.03 22.78
N GLU A 135 -10.53 -1.77 23.83
CA GLU A 135 -10.30 -3.22 23.96
C GLU A 135 -10.89 -4.02 22.78
N ARG A 136 -11.96 -3.52 22.15
CA ARG A 136 -12.64 -4.20 21.05
C ARG A 136 -11.91 -4.01 19.72
N LEU A 137 -11.39 -2.82 19.44
CA LEU A 137 -10.57 -2.57 18.25
C LEU A 137 -9.21 -3.27 18.34
N THR A 138 -8.65 -3.34 19.55
CA THR A 138 -7.43 -4.09 19.86
C THR A 138 -7.62 -5.60 19.60
N PHE A 139 -8.77 -6.16 19.96
CA PHE A 139 -9.13 -7.55 19.65
C PHE A 139 -9.33 -7.79 18.15
N GLU A 140 -10.01 -6.89 17.45
CA GLU A 140 -10.27 -7.05 16.01
C GLU A 140 -8.97 -6.96 15.19
N LEU A 141 -8.02 -6.10 15.56
CA LEU A 141 -6.75 -6.01 14.85
C LEU A 141 -5.76 -7.14 15.18
N SER A 142 -5.80 -7.66 16.41
CA SER A 142 -5.00 -8.83 16.82
C SER A 142 -5.50 -10.14 16.18
N THR A 143 -6.78 -10.20 15.83
CA THR A 143 -7.37 -11.30 15.05
C THR A 143 -7.19 -11.14 13.53
N ILE A 144 -6.80 -9.95 13.05
CA ILE A 144 -6.19 -9.77 11.73
C ILE A 144 -4.73 -10.26 11.81
N GLN A 145 -4.54 -11.57 12.05
CA GLN A 145 -3.26 -12.23 11.82
C GLN A 145 -3.01 -12.33 10.30
N PRO A 146 -1.75 -12.27 9.86
CA PRO A 146 -1.40 -12.15 8.45
C PRO A 146 -1.91 -13.36 7.69
N ARG A 147 -2.91 -13.17 6.82
CA ARG A 147 -3.23 -14.15 5.76
C ARG A 147 -2.13 -14.19 4.67
N GLU A 148 -0.87 -14.11 5.09
CA GLU A 148 0.31 -14.16 4.23
C GLU A 148 1.31 -15.24 4.66
N VAL A 149 0.95 -16.15 5.57
CA VAL A 149 1.77 -17.35 5.85
C VAL A 149 0.92 -18.61 6.03
N LEU A 150 0.19 -19.04 4.99
CA LEU A 150 -0.31 -20.42 4.90
C LEU A 150 -0.39 -20.88 3.42
N LYS A 151 0.76 -21.03 2.76
CA LYS A 151 0.94 -22.13 1.80
C LYS A 151 1.55 -23.30 2.58
N HIS A 152 0.73 -24.02 3.33
CA HIS A 152 0.82 -25.44 3.71
C HIS A 152 0.01 -25.68 4.98
N SER A 153 -1.22 -26.16 4.80
CA SER A 153 -1.88 -27.25 5.53
C SER A 153 -3.40 -27.02 5.53
N GLU A 154 -4.06 -27.92 4.81
CA GLU A 154 -5.34 -28.55 5.12
C GLU A 154 -6.45 -27.72 5.81
N LYS A 155 -7.50 -27.50 5.03
CA LYS A 155 -8.90 -27.88 5.37
C LYS A 155 -9.42 -27.38 6.73
N PHE A 156 -10.22 -26.32 6.73
CA PHE A 156 -11.37 -26.25 7.64
C PHE A 156 -12.59 -25.62 6.98
N GLU A 157 -13.60 -26.47 6.81
CA GLU A 157 -14.98 -26.14 6.50
C GLU A 157 -15.66 -25.41 7.66
N SER A 158 -16.65 -24.61 7.26
CA SER A 158 -17.85 -24.19 7.99
C SER A 158 -17.70 -23.71 9.45
N VAL A 159 -17.81 -22.39 9.64
CA VAL A 159 -18.71 -21.85 10.66
C VAL A 159 -19.52 -20.73 10.02
N ASN A 160 -20.81 -21.00 9.88
CA ASN A 160 -21.82 -20.05 9.41
C ASN A 160 -22.54 -19.45 10.62
N GLN A 161 -22.98 -18.19 10.48
CA GLN A 161 -23.87 -17.41 11.37
C GLN A 161 -23.20 -16.83 12.64
N SER A 162 -22.68 -15.60 12.64
CA SER A 162 -23.49 -14.36 12.76
C SER A 162 -22.75 -13.09 12.27
N GLY A 163 -21.76 -13.25 11.38
CA GLY A 163 -20.81 -12.21 10.96
C GLY A 163 -21.35 -11.00 10.18
N TYR A 164 -22.67 -10.88 9.98
CA TYR A 164 -23.24 -9.71 9.33
C TYR A 164 -23.29 -8.50 10.29
N GLY A 165 -23.67 -8.69 11.57
CA GLY A 165 -23.81 -7.59 12.53
C GLY A 165 -22.48 -6.88 12.86
N ALA A 166 -21.43 -7.65 13.14
CA ALA A 166 -20.09 -7.08 13.43
C ALA A 166 -19.48 -6.38 12.21
N ARG A 167 -19.72 -6.91 11.00
CA ARG A 167 -19.25 -6.35 9.74
C ARG A 167 -19.88 -4.98 9.41
N TRP A 168 -21.12 -4.72 9.82
CA TRP A 168 -21.75 -3.41 9.66
C TRP A 168 -21.30 -2.40 10.73
N VAL A 169 -21.02 -2.86 11.96
CA VAL A 169 -20.56 -1.98 13.05
C VAL A 169 -19.13 -1.49 12.82
N LEU A 170 -18.22 -2.36 12.37
CA LEU A 170 -16.87 -1.99 11.92
C LEU A 170 -16.90 -1.01 10.74
N LYS A 171 -17.77 -1.29 9.75
CA LYS A 171 -17.97 -0.44 8.57
C LYS A 171 -18.52 0.95 8.94
N ALA A 172 -19.41 1.03 9.93
CA ALA A 172 -19.95 2.30 10.41
C ALA A 172 -18.93 3.08 11.26
N LYS A 173 -18.13 2.39 12.08
CA LYS A 173 -17.13 3.03 12.95
C LYS A 173 -15.91 3.52 12.16
N LEU A 174 -15.41 2.78 11.18
CA LEU A 174 -14.32 3.22 10.30
C LEU A 174 -14.75 4.36 9.37
N LYS A 175 -16.00 4.34 8.86
CA LYS A 175 -16.55 5.47 8.08
C LYS A 175 -16.83 6.71 8.93
N LYS A 176 -17.26 6.52 10.19
CA LYS A 176 -17.45 7.62 11.13
C LYS A 176 -16.10 8.25 11.54
N PHE A 177 -15.07 7.42 11.71
CA PHE A 177 -13.68 7.85 11.91
C PHE A 177 -13.14 8.67 10.72
N ALA A 178 -13.38 8.25 9.48
CA ALA A 178 -12.96 9.01 8.30
C ALA A 178 -13.71 10.34 8.10
N PHE A 179 -14.87 10.54 8.76
CA PHE A 179 -15.67 11.77 8.65
C PHE A 179 -15.49 12.73 9.84
N GLU A 180 -15.03 12.25 11.00
CA GLU A 180 -14.86 13.07 12.21
C GLU A 180 -13.42 13.56 12.41
N VAL A 181 -12.45 13.03 11.65
CA VAL A 181 -11.03 13.39 11.73
C VAL A 181 -10.55 14.19 10.50
N GLY A 182 -11.46 14.52 9.58
CA GLY A 182 -11.27 15.50 8.50
C GLY A 182 -11.88 16.85 8.83
#